data_AF-A0A9X1M6Q8-F1
#
_entry.id   AF-A0A9X1M6Q8-F1
#
_cell.length_a   1.000
_cell.length_b   1.000
_cell.length_c   1.000
_cell.angle_alpha   90.00
_cell.angle_beta   90.00
_cell.angle_gamma   90.00
#
_symmetry.space_group_name_H-M   'P 1'
#
loop_
_entity.id
_entity.type
_entity.pdbx_description
1 polymer ?
#
loop_
_entity_poly.entity_id
_entity_poly.type
_entity_poly.pdbx_seq_one_letter_code
_entity_poly.pdbx_strand_id
1 'polypeptide(L)'
;MHGDSLRRLDASRRVVTLREALLRAGVTLSYLAPDSVNDPTIFDDHVDAAVRAFQQSRGLIVDGVAGPDTQRALQEAQFKFGDRTLSHIEGSPLRGDDVAELQRHLSHLGFYYGHIDGSFGVRTRYAVAELQHNLGLPGSGVCDGDTMTAMSRVNRAISPSQAFALRDYERLDRSTAALRGRLISVNIGRSALASPHTAERLSGEPLTEQLVTTDIAGRVGRILREFGARLVPPVSEVASDSPGARSGVPSLNLDIHCDWLDQQPASGIAAYYWGLPGTGEARSPIGHRAAVLLMKELSARTDMDSLGVHARTWDTLKVPGVPSVGLDLGYLSNAHDAERLADPVFRQTVADSIVIGIQRLYLLEEEDQPTGTLALDDVLKFNPMEDADSRRVSGL
;
A
#
# COMPACT_ATOMS: atom_id res chain seq x y z
N MET A 1 -28.03 -0.90 3.77
CA MET A 1 -27.11 -0.98 4.92
C MET A 1 -26.30 0.32 4.99
N HIS A 2 -26.80 1.36 5.66
CA HIS A 2 -26.22 2.72 5.69
C HIS A 2 -25.90 3.16 7.14
N GLY A 3 -25.53 2.22 8.01
CA GLY A 3 -25.43 2.45 9.45
C GLY A 3 -24.04 2.65 10.01
N ASP A 4 -22.95 2.36 9.29
CA ASP A 4 -21.65 2.19 9.95
C ASP A 4 -20.75 3.42 9.99
N SER A 5 -20.87 4.41 9.12
CA SER A 5 -20.02 5.61 9.14
C SER A 5 -20.56 6.71 10.05
N LEU A 6 -19.67 7.42 10.77
CA LEU A 6 -20.00 8.67 11.47
C LEU A 6 -19.34 9.86 10.78
N ARG A 7 -20.03 10.99 10.70
CA ARG A 7 -19.55 12.24 10.11
C ARG A 7 -20.07 13.46 10.87
N ARG A 8 -19.53 14.63 10.55
CA ARG A 8 -19.95 15.93 11.10
C ARG A 8 -21.47 16.09 11.07
N LEU A 9 -22.02 16.64 12.17
CA LEU A 9 -23.45 16.81 12.45
C LEU A 9 -24.24 15.55 12.84
N ASP A 10 -23.63 14.36 12.81
CA ASP A 10 -24.28 13.17 13.36
C ASP A 10 -24.38 13.28 14.90
N ALA A 11 -25.50 12.84 15.47
CA ALA A 11 -25.71 12.77 16.91
C ALA A 11 -26.03 11.33 17.33
N SER A 12 -25.14 10.69 18.08
CA SER A 12 -25.36 9.34 18.60
C SER A 12 -24.42 8.99 19.75
N ARG A 13 -24.79 7.98 20.56
CA ARG A 13 -23.88 7.39 21.56
C ARG A 13 -22.58 6.85 20.94
N ARG A 14 -22.56 6.55 19.65
CA ARG A 14 -21.35 6.07 18.94
C ARG A 14 -20.31 7.18 18.79
N VAL A 15 -20.71 8.45 18.82
CA VAL A 15 -19.76 9.57 18.83
C VAL A 15 -18.97 9.61 20.14
N VAL A 16 -19.60 9.27 21.27
CA VAL A 16 -18.91 9.14 22.56
C VAL A 16 -17.83 8.05 22.46
N THR A 17 -18.17 6.88 21.90
CA THR A 17 -17.19 5.81 21.71
C THR A 17 -16.07 6.18 20.74
N LEU A 18 -16.36 6.98 19.72
CA LEU A 18 -15.37 7.50 18.77
C LEU A 18 -14.40 8.47 19.45
N ARG A 19 -14.89 9.40 20.27
CA ARG A 19 -14.07 10.32 21.08
C ARG A 19 -13.09 9.56 21.95
N GLU A 20 -13.58 8.57 22.69
CA GLU A 20 -12.72 7.72 23.52
C GLU A 20 -11.70 6.92 22.70
N ALA A 21 -12.11 6.38 21.54
CA ALA A 21 -11.21 5.63 20.67
C ALA A 21 -10.08 6.52 20.13
N LEU A 22 -10.39 7.75 19.72
CA LEU A 22 -9.40 8.74 19.26
C LEU A 22 -8.41 9.10 20.37
N LEU A 23 -8.90 9.33 21.60
CA LEU A 23 -8.04 9.57 22.76
C LEU A 23 -7.12 8.38 23.06
N ARG A 24 -7.66 7.16 23.07
CA ARG A 24 -6.88 5.92 23.27
C ARG A 24 -5.84 5.72 22.18
N ALA A 25 -6.18 6.08 20.95
CA ALA A 25 -5.26 6.06 19.81
C ALA A 25 -4.20 7.19 19.84
N GLY A 26 -4.19 8.02 20.89
CA GLY A 26 -3.17 9.04 21.12
C GLY A 26 -3.45 10.40 20.49
N VAL A 27 -4.68 10.65 20.00
CA VAL A 27 -5.07 11.96 19.49
C VAL A 27 -5.27 12.91 20.67
N THR A 28 -4.47 13.97 20.73
CA THR A 28 -4.56 15.00 21.77
C THR A 28 -5.02 16.32 21.17
N LEU A 29 -6.31 16.61 21.25
CA LEU A 29 -6.91 17.89 20.86
C LEU A 29 -7.82 18.41 21.97
N SER A 30 -7.88 19.74 22.11
CA SER A 30 -8.79 20.40 23.05
C SER A 30 -10.24 20.02 22.77
N TYR A 31 -11.04 19.84 23.83
CA TYR A 31 -12.48 19.54 23.76
C TYR A 31 -12.82 18.18 23.11
N LEU A 32 -11.85 17.28 22.96
CA LEU A 32 -12.10 15.93 22.43
C LEU A 32 -12.73 15.01 23.48
N ALA A 33 -12.32 15.12 24.75
CA ALA A 33 -12.78 14.25 25.81
C ALA A 33 -14.30 14.38 26.05
N PRO A 34 -15.04 13.28 26.24
CA PRO A 34 -16.48 13.35 26.48
C PRO A 34 -16.86 14.29 27.63
N ASP A 35 -16.06 14.30 28.70
CA ASP A 35 -16.32 15.12 29.90
C ASP A 35 -15.95 16.60 29.72
N SER A 36 -15.34 16.96 28.58
CA SER A 36 -14.90 18.34 28.28
C SER A 36 -15.90 19.12 27.44
N VAL A 37 -17.05 18.53 27.08
CA VAL A 37 -18.09 19.15 26.26
C VAL A 37 -19.47 18.96 26.90
N ASN A 38 -20.40 19.88 26.60
CA ASN A 38 -21.76 19.85 27.16
C ASN A 38 -22.59 18.67 26.63
N ASP A 39 -22.41 18.30 25.36
CA ASP A 39 -23.07 17.14 24.75
C ASP A 39 -22.06 16.29 23.96
N PRO A 40 -21.54 15.20 24.55
CA PRO A 40 -20.54 14.36 23.91
C PRO A 40 -21.11 13.46 22.80
N THR A 41 -22.45 13.43 22.63
CA THR A 41 -23.09 12.61 21.60
C THR A 41 -23.06 13.26 20.22
N ILE A 42 -22.68 14.53 20.13
CA ILE A 42 -22.62 15.29 18.88
C ILE A 42 -21.22 15.19 18.24
N PHE A 43 -21.21 14.86 16.95
CA PHE A 43 -20.02 14.92 16.10
C PHE A 43 -19.80 16.37 15.68
N ASP A 44 -19.15 17.12 16.58
CA ASP A 44 -18.83 18.54 16.43
C ASP A 44 -17.53 18.77 15.64
N ASP A 45 -17.13 20.04 15.53
CA ASP A 45 -15.93 20.46 14.80
C ASP A 45 -14.63 19.95 15.46
N HIS A 46 -14.64 19.69 16.77
CA HIS A 46 -13.50 19.10 17.47
C HIS A 46 -13.33 17.62 17.14
N VAL A 47 -14.43 16.87 17.03
CA VAL A 47 -14.41 15.47 16.58
C VAL A 47 -14.00 15.37 15.11
N ASP A 48 -14.50 16.26 14.24
CA ASP A 48 -14.09 16.31 12.83
C ASP A 48 -12.57 16.54 12.70
N ALA A 49 -12.05 17.56 13.40
CA ALA A 49 -10.61 17.82 13.44
C ALA A 49 -9.80 16.63 13.99
N ALA A 50 -10.32 15.95 15.02
CA ALA A 50 -9.67 14.78 15.61
C ALA A 50 -9.65 13.57 14.68
N VAL A 51 -10.77 13.30 13.97
CA VAL A 51 -10.83 12.25 12.96
C VAL A 51 -9.87 12.55 11.83
N ARG A 52 -9.83 13.77 11.32
CA ARG A 52 -8.88 14.18 10.28
C ARG A 52 -7.42 14.06 10.74
N ALA A 53 -7.11 14.50 11.95
CA ALA A 53 -5.77 14.38 12.52
C ALA A 53 -5.35 12.91 12.69
N PHE A 54 -6.27 12.05 13.11
CA PHE A 54 -6.04 10.61 13.19
C PHE A 54 -5.87 9.97 11.82
N GLN A 55 -6.74 10.28 10.86
CA GLN A 55 -6.62 9.82 9.48
C GLN A 55 -5.27 10.24 8.89
N GLN A 56 -4.85 11.48 9.12
CA GLN A 56 -3.56 11.98 8.70
C GLN A 56 -2.40 11.23 9.36
N SER A 57 -2.43 11.02 10.68
CA SER A 57 -1.36 10.32 11.41
C SER A 57 -1.26 8.85 11.03
N ARG A 58 -2.39 8.23 10.69
CA ARG A 58 -2.51 6.85 10.20
C ARG A 58 -2.50 6.77 8.69
N GLY A 59 -2.13 7.86 7.98
CA GLY A 59 -2.08 7.94 6.53
C GLY A 59 -3.23 7.21 5.87
N LEU A 60 -4.47 7.56 6.23
CA LEU A 60 -5.76 7.18 5.63
C LEU A 60 -6.23 8.33 4.71
N ILE A 61 -7.32 8.13 3.97
CA ILE A 61 -8.01 9.25 3.30
C ILE A 61 -8.49 10.23 4.38
N VAL A 62 -8.16 11.51 4.24
CA VAL A 62 -8.46 12.56 5.24
C VAL A 62 -9.78 13.26 4.89
N ASP A 63 -10.87 12.51 4.89
CA ASP A 63 -12.22 13.00 4.55
C ASP A 63 -13.01 13.51 5.77
N GLY A 64 -12.55 13.26 6.99
CA GLY A 64 -13.26 13.57 8.24
C GLY A 64 -14.40 12.59 8.56
N VAL A 65 -14.53 11.50 7.80
CA VAL A 65 -15.56 10.47 7.98
C VAL A 65 -14.96 9.27 8.73
N ALA A 66 -15.54 8.92 9.87
CA ALA A 66 -15.20 7.70 10.59
C ALA A 66 -15.90 6.48 9.97
N GLY A 67 -15.49 6.14 8.74
CA GLY A 67 -15.93 4.95 8.02
C GLY A 67 -15.25 3.65 8.50
N PRO A 68 -15.50 2.51 7.82
CA PRO A 68 -14.96 1.20 8.21
C PRO A 68 -13.44 1.17 8.36
N ASP A 69 -12.70 1.84 7.49
CA ASP A 69 -11.24 1.87 7.51
C ASP A 69 -10.71 2.68 8.70
N THR A 70 -11.30 3.86 8.95
CA THR A 70 -11.01 4.67 10.13
C THR A 70 -11.30 3.89 11.41
N GLN A 71 -12.43 3.17 11.48
CA GLN A 71 -12.80 2.37 12.65
C GLN A 71 -11.85 1.20 12.88
N ARG A 72 -11.45 0.49 11.83
CA ARG A 72 -10.47 -0.59 11.92
C ARG A 72 -9.10 -0.07 12.35
N ALA A 73 -8.64 1.04 11.78
CA ALA A 73 -7.39 1.68 12.20
C ALA A 73 -7.45 2.14 13.67
N LEU A 74 -8.60 2.65 14.13
CA LEU A 74 -8.81 3.00 15.54
C LEU A 74 -8.75 1.77 16.44
N GLN A 75 -9.36 0.66 16.05
CA GLN A 75 -9.29 -0.61 16.79
C GLN A 75 -7.86 -1.14 16.87
N GLU A 76 -7.12 -1.12 15.76
CA GLU A 76 -5.72 -1.55 15.71
C GLU A 76 -4.80 -0.68 16.60
N ALA A 77 -5.12 0.62 16.74
CA ALA A 77 -4.38 1.57 17.57
C ALA A 77 -4.71 1.47 19.07
N GLN A 78 -5.68 0.65 19.49
CA GLN A 78 -6.09 0.55 20.91
C GLN A 78 -5.05 -0.13 21.78
N PHE A 79 -4.22 -1.00 21.21
CA PHE A 79 -3.30 -1.85 21.96
C PHE A 79 -1.86 -1.50 21.60
N LYS A 80 -1.07 -1.17 22.62
CA LYS A 80 0.37 -1.06 22.54
C LYS A 80 1.01 -2.38 22.92
N PHE A 81 2.22 -2.60 22.43
CA PHE A 81 2.98 -3.78 22.78
C PHE A 81 3.22 -3.84 24.29
N GLY A 82 2.76 -4.91 24.94
CA GLY A 82 2.74 -5.02 26.40
C GLY A 82 1.34 -5.02 27.02
N ASP A 83 0.34 -4.48 26.32
CA ASP A 83 -0.99 -4.28 26.91
C ASP A 83 -1.80 -5.59 27.07
N ARG A 84 -1.50 -6.61 26.26
CA ARG A 84 -2.18 -7.91 26.29
C ARG A 84 -1.27 -9.05 25.85
N THR A 85 -1.61 -10.27 26.27
CA THR A 85 -1.01 -11.50 25.77
C THR A 85 -1.36 -11.71 24.30
N LEU A 86 -0.36 -12.00 23.47
CA LEU A 86 -0.55 -12.23 22.04
C LEU A 86 -0.36 -13.70 21.70
N SER A 87 -1.37 -14.30 21.07
CA SER A 87 -1.35 -15.71 20.68
C SER A 87 -2.07 -15.94 19.36
N HIS A 88 -1.71 -17.03 18.68
CA HIS A 88 -2.41 -17.46 17.48
C HIS A 88 -3.76 -18.10 17.84
N ILE A 89 -4.83 -17.54 17.28
CA ILE A 89 -6.20 -18.04 17.38
C ILE A 89 -6.64 -18.45 15.97
N GLU A 90 -7.03 -19.71 15.81
CA GLU A 90 -7.41 -20.26 14.51
C GLU A 90 -8.71 -19.59 14.01
N GLY A 91 -8.70 -19.13 12.76
CA GLY A 91 -9.83 -18.44 12.13
C GLY A 91 -10.06 -16.98 12.53
N SER A 92 -9.39 -16.48 13.57
CA SER A 92 -9.52 -15.08 14.01
C SER A 92 -8.18 -14.57 14.58
N PRO A 93 -7.18 -14.28 13.73
CA PRO A 93 -5.88 -13.84 14.20
C PRO A 93 -6.00 -12.51 14.94
N LEU A 94 -5.30 -12.40 16.07
CA LEU A 94 -5.19 -11.11 16.77
C LEU A 94 -4.56 -10.09 15.84
N ARG A 95 -5.12 -8.88 15.82
CA ARG A 95 -4.68 -7.81 14.95
C ARG A 95 -4.48 -6.51 15.73
N GLY A 96 -3.48 -5.73 15.37
CA GLY A 96 -3.18 -4.45 16.02
C GLY A 96 -1.74 -3.98 15.90
N ASP A 97 -1.50 -2.75 16.37
CA ASP A 97 -0.17 -2.14 16.39
C ASP A 97 0.79 -2.90 17.33
N ASP A 98 0.27 -3.46 18.41
CA ASP A 98 0.98 -4.36 19.33
C ASP A 98 1.53 -5.60 18.63
N VAL A 99 0.75 -6.22 17.75
CA VAL A 99 1.20 -7.37 16.95
C VAL A 99 2.24 -6.94 15.91
N ALA A 100 2.06 -5.79 15.27
CA ALA A 100 3.05 -5.25 14.34
C ALA A 100 4.37 -4.93 15.06
N GLU A 101 4.32 -4.45 16.30
CA GLU A 101 5.51 -4.23 17.14
C GLU A 101 6.19 -5.55 17.52
N LEU A 102 5.43 -6.57 17.91
CA LEU A 102 5.96 -7.90 18.18
C LEU A 102 6.70 -8.46 16.95
N GLN A 103 6.05 -8.41 15.79
CA GLN A 103 6.65 -8.87 14.52
C GLN A 103 7.94 -8.12 14.19
N ARG A 104 8.02 -6.80 14.47
CA ARG A 104 9.26 -6.03 14.34
C ARG A 104 10.35 -6.52 15.28
N HIS A 105 10.05 -6.69 16.56
CA HIS A 105 11.03 -7.17 17.53
C HIS A 105 11.56 -8.56 17.13
N LEU A 106 10.66 -9.49 16.77
CA LEU A 106 11.06 -10.81 16.31
C LEU A 106 11.89 -10.76 15.03
N SER A 107 11.55 -9.85 14.11
CA SER A 107 12.32 -9.63 12.87
C SER A 107 13.71 -9.08 13.16
N HIS A 108 13.84 -8.08 14.04
CA HIS A 108 15.13 -7.52 14.46
C HIS A 108 16.03 -8.55 15.13
N LEU A 109 15.44 -9.48 15.87
CA LEU A 109 16.16 -10.58 16.52
C LEU A 109 16.44 -11.76 15.56
N GLY A 110 15.96 -11.69 14.31
CA GLY A 110 16.20 -12.70 13.29
C GLY A 110 15.26 -13.91 13.31
N PHE A 111 14.24 -13.92 14.18
CA PHE A 111 13.30 -15.04 14.34
C PHE A 111 12.07 -14.94 13.45
N TYR A 112 11.74 -13.75 12.93
CA TYR A 112 10.58 -13.56 12.06
C TYR A 112 10.99 -13.17 10.63
N TYR A 113 10.48 -13.94 9.67
CA TYR A 113 10.81 -13.87 8.24
C TYR A 113 9.58 -13.61 7.36
N GLY A 114 8.48 -13.16 7.97
CA GLY A 114 7.27 -12.72 7.27
C GLY A 114 7.15 -11.20 7.20
N HIS A 115 6.13 -10.71 6.50
CA HIS A 115 5.80 -9.28 6.53
C HIS A 115 5.18 -8.88 7.86
N ILE A 116 5.37 -7.62 8.23
CA ILE A 116 4.91 -7.03 9.50
C ILE A 116 3.48 -6.51 9.32
N ASP A 117 2.55 -7.40 9.03
CA ASP A 117 1.17 -7.07 8.66
C ASP A 117 0.25 -6.73 9.85
N GLY A 118 0.79 -6.78 11.07
CA GLY A 118 0.04 -6.55 12.29
C GLY A 118 -0.96 -7.66 12.62
N SER A 119 -0.84 -8.84 12.00
CA SER A 119 -1.70 -10.00 12.19
C SER A 119 -0.95 -11.16 12.83
N PHE A 120 -1.48 -11.71 13.93
CA PHE A 120 -0.85 -12.80 14.65
C PHE A 120 -1.21 -14.13 13.99
N GLY A 121 -0.55 -14.41 12.87
CA GLY A 121 -0.68 -15.66 12.15
C GLY A 121 0.22 -16.79 12.65
N VAL A 122 0.13 -17.94 11.99
CA VAL A 122 0.95 -19.13 12.25
C VAL A 122 2.45 -18.83 12.21
N ARG A 123 2.89 -17.96 11.28
CA ARG A 123 4.30 -17.54 11.18
C ARG A 123 4.76 -16.78 12.42
N THR A 124 3.95 -15.85 12.92
CA THR A 124 4.23 -15.09 14.13
C THR A 124 4.35 -16.02 15.33
N ARG A 125 3.44 -17.00 15.44
CA ARG A 125 3.50 -18.05 16.48
C ARG A 125 4.83 -18.82 16.47
N TYR A 126 5.26 -19.29 15.29
CA TYR A 126 6.52 -20.04 15.18
C TYR A 126 7.72 -19.19 15.56
N ALA A 127 7.78 -17.94 15.11
CA ALA A 127 8.85 -17.02 15.47
C ALA A 127 8.90 -16.75 16.99
N VAL A 128 7.74 -16.59 17.64
CA VAL A 128 7.67 -16.47 19.10
C VAL A 128 8.19 -17.74 19.78
N ALA A 129 7.78 -18.92 19.32
CA ALA A 129 8.19 -20.19 19.91
C ALA A 129 9.71 -20.40 19.77
N GLU A 130 10.29 -20.03 18.63
CA GLU A 130 11.71 -20.12 18.37
C GLU A 130 12.52 -19.13 19.23
N LEU A 131 12.06 -17.86 19.33
CA LEU A 131 12.65 -16.89 20.25
C LEU A 131 12.63 -17.43 21.69
N GLN A 132 11.48 -17.93 22.15
CA GLN A 132 11.33 -18.48 23.50
C GLN A 132 12.35 -19.59 23.76
N HIS A 133 12.52 -20.52 22.83
CA HIS A 133 13.51 -21.59 22.96
C HIS A 133 14.94 -21.04 23.09
N ASN A 134 15.30 -20.04 22.28
CA ASN A 134 16.61 -19.39 22.34
C ASN A 134 16.84 -18.57 23.61
N LEU A 135 15.77 -18.09 24.26
CA LEU A 135 15.82 -17.38 25.54
C LEU A 135 15.72 -18.32 26.75
N GLY A 136 15.65 -19.64 26.54
CA GLY A 136 15.50 -20.64 27.61
C GLY A 136 14.09 -20.69 28.22
N LEU A 137 13.09 -20.15 27.52
CA LEU A 137 11.68 -20.19 27.90
C LEU A 137 10.97 -21.38 27.23
N PRO A 138 9.81 -21.83 27.74
CA PRO A 138 8.96 -22.79 27.04
C PRO A 138 8.50 -22.24 25.68
N GLY A 139 8.73 -22.98 24.60
CA GLY A 139 8.35 -22.61 23.22
C GLY A 139 6.84 -22.74 22.94
N SER A 140 6.01 -22.06 23.73
CA SER A 140 4.55 -22.09 23.61
C SER A 140 4.04 -21.40 22.34
N GLY A 141 4.81 -20.46 21.79
CA GLY A 141 4.39 -19.57 20.70
C GLY A 141 3.39 -18.51 21.13
N VAL A 142 3.20 -18.34 22.44
CA VAL A 142 2.35 -17.30 23.05
C VAL A 142 3.26 -16.21 23.62
N CYS A 143 3.09 -14.98 23.16
CA CYS A 143 3.84 -13.84 23.68
C CYS A 143 3.12 -13.28 24.91
N ASP A 144 3.49 -13.79 26.07
CA ASP A 144 3.05 -13.37 27.41
C ASP A 144 4.03 -12.39 28.06
N GLY A 145 3.73 -11.95 29.29
CA GLY A 145 4.55 -10.98 30.03
C GLY A 145 5.99 -11.44 30.26
N ASP A 146 6.22 -12.74 30.46
CA ASP A 146 7.55 -13.32 30.64
C ASP A 146 8.35 -13.25 29.32
N THR A 147 7.71 -13.63 28.21
CA THR A 147 8.29 -13.53 26.87
C THR A 147 8.64 -12.09 26.52
N MET A 148 7.75 -11.14 26.80
CA MET A 148 7.97 -9.70 26.55
C MET A 148 9.12 -9.15 27.39
N THR A 149 9.18 -9.52 28.68
CA THR A 149 10.26 -9.13 29.59
C THR A 149 11.60 -9.66 29.10
N ALA A 150 11.67 -10.95 28.74
CA ALA A 150 12.89 -11.55 28.22
C ALA A 150 13.32 -10.90 26.90
N MET A 151 12.38 -10.65 25.99
CA MET A 151 12.66 -10.00 24.69
C MET A 151 13.18 -8.57 24.86
N SER A 152 12.62 -7.78 25.78
CA SER A 152 13.08 -6.40 26.05
C SER A 152 14.54 -6.31 26.50
N ARG A 153 15.06 -7.35 27.16
CA ARG A 153 16.46 -7.43 27.60
C ARG A 153 17.42 -7.63 26.43
N VAL A 154 16.99 -8.36 25.41
CA VAL A 154 17.80 -8.67 24.21
C VAL A 154 17.70 -7.56 23.16
N ASN A 155 16.54 -6.90 23.06
CA ASN A 155 16.31 -5.84 22.08
C ASN A 155 17.09 -4.54 22.35
N ARG A 156 17.77 -4.42 23.50
CA ARG A 156 18.53 -3.21 23.90
C ARG A 156 19.84 -3.00 23.12
N ALA A 157 20.24 -3.94 22.27
CA ALA A 157 21.57 -3.99 21.66
C ALA A 157 21.61 -4.03 20.12
N ILE A 158 20.47 -4.00 19.43
CA ILE A 158 20.41 -4.15 17.97
C ILE A 158 19.76 -2.93 17.33
N SER A 159 20.50 -2.24 16.45
CA SER A 159 20.01 -1.10 15.66
C SER A 159 18.93 -1.55 14.68
N PRO A 160 17.82 -0.81 14.53
CA PRO A 160 16.79 -1.12 13.54
C PRO A 160 17.33 -0.80 12.14
N SER A 161 17.23 -1.74 11.18
CA SER A 161 16.91 -1.48 9.75
C SER A 161 17.53 -2.40 8.69
N GLN A 162 18.63 -3.13 8.93
CA GLN A 162 19.37 -3.69 7.76
C GLN A 162 19.06 -5.15 7.40
N ALA A 163 18.71 -6.02 8.35
CA ALA A 163 18.58 -7.45 8.07
C ALA A 163 17.37 -7.83 7.21
N PHE A 164 16.23 -7.14 7.37
CA PHE A 164 15.01 -7.40 6.60
C PHE A 164 15.12 -6.86 5.17
N ALA A 165 15.51 -5.59 5.03
CA ALA A 165 15.69 -4.96 3.71
C ALA A 165 16.73 -5.71 2.87
N LEU A 166 17.87 -6.11 3.45
CA LEU A 166 18.92 -6.81 2.73
C LEU A 166 18.45 -8.17 2.17
N ARG A 167 17.60 -8.91 2.91
CA ARG A 167 17.09 -10.22 2.48
C ARG A 167 15.94 -10.11 1.47
N ASP A 168 15.07 -9.12 1.60
CA ASP A 168 14.04 -8.83 0.59
C ASP A 168 14.69 -8.38 -0.73
N TYR A 169 15.75 -7.58 -0.65
CA TYR A 169 16.58 -7.27 -1.82
C TYR A 169 17.29 -8.51 -2.36
N GLU A 170 17.86 -9.38 -1.53
CA GLU A 170 18.48 -10.64 -1.98
C GLU A 170 17.48 -11.58 -2.69
N ARG A 171 16.21 -11.62 -2.26
CA ARG A 171 15.16 -12.38 -2.94
C ARG A 171 14.80 -11.80 -4.30
N LEU A 172 14.75 -10.47 -4.40
CA LEU A 172 14.52 -9.77 -5.66
C LEU A 172 15.71 -9.94 -6.61
N ASP A 173 16.92 -9.84 -6.09
CA ASP A 173 18.20 -10.02 -6.79
C ASP A 173 18.40 -11.45 -7.30
N ARG A 174 17.96 -12.45 -6.52
CA ARG A 174 17.90 -13.86 -6.98
C ARG A 174 16.76 -14.15 -7.94
N SER A 175 15.83 -13.22 -8.14
CA SER A 175 14.71 -13.39 -9.08
C SER A 175 15.15 -13.02 -10.50
N THR A 176 14.67 -13.75 -11.50
CA THR A 176 15.05 -13.50 -12.90
C THR A 176 14.61 -12.10 -13.35
N ALA A 177 15.39 -11.40 -14.19
CA ALA A 177 15.01 -10.09 -14.72
C ALA A 177 13.74 -10.09 -15.60
N ALA A 178 13.29 -11.26 -16.08
CA ALA A 178 12.19 -11.39 -17.03
C ALA A 178 10.80 -11.30 -16.38
N LEU A 179 9.93 -10.39 -16.85
CA LEU A 179 8.52 -10.27 -16.44
C LEU A 179 7.69 -11.53 -16.73
N ARG A 180 8.19 -12.43 -17.57
CA ARG A 180 7.56 -13.70 -17.95
C ARG A 180 7.09 -14.50 -16.74
N GLY A 181 5.79 -14.80 -16.69
CA GLY A 181 5.17 -15.62 -15.64
C GLY A 181 4.87 -14.87 -14.34
N ARG A 182 5.28 -13.60 -14.20
CA ARG A 182 4.95 -12.79 -13.02
C ARG A 182 3.47 -12.46 -12.97
N LEU A 183 2.90 -12.50 -11.77
CA LEU A 183 1.51 -12.16 -11.51
C LEU A 183 1.46 -10.71 -11.05
N ILE A 184 0.81 -9.82 -11.80
CA ILE A 184 0.73 -8.40 -11.47
C ILE A 184 -0.75 -8.03 -11.29
N SER A 185 -1.09 -7.40 -10.17
CA SER A 185 -2.40 -6.80 -9.98
C SER A 185 -2.35 -5.32 -10.35
N VAL A 186 -3.31 -4.85 -11.14
CA VAL A 186 -3.46 -3.44 -11.51
C VAL A 186 -4.89 -3.03 -11.20
N ASN A 187 -5.01 -2.12 -10.25
CA ASN A 187 -6.27 -1.59 -9.74
C ASN A 187 -6.39 -0.12 -10.17
N ILE A 188 -7.62 0.37 -10.23
CA ILE A 188 -7.93 1.70 -10.75
C ILE A 188 -8.86 2.46 -9.81
N GLY A 189 -8.64 3.76 -9.72
CA GLY A 189 -9.64 4.71 -9.25
C GLY A 189 -10.84 4.79 -10.19
N ARG A 190 -12.02 5.04 -9.62
CA ARG A 190 -13.30 4.94 -10.34
C ARG A 190 -14.19 6.17 -10.12
N SER A 191 -13.63 7.30 -9.69
CA SER A 191 -14.41 8.53 -9.54
C SER A 191 -14.96 8.97 -10.91
N ALA A 192 -16.26 9.24 -10.95
CA ALA A 192 -16.96 9.80 -12.11
C ALA A 192 -17.01 11.34 -12.06
N LEU A 193 -16.29 11.97 -11.12
CA LEU A 193 -16.18 13.42 -11.05
C LEU A 193 -15.40 13.92 -12.28
N ALA A 194 -16.06 14.76 -13.08
CA ALA A 194 -15.49 15.30 -14.31
C ALA A 194 -14.63 16.53 -14.02
N SER A 195 -13.48 16.62 -14.69
CA SER A 195 -12.65 17.82 -14.73
C SER A 195 -13.48 19.03 -15.19
N PRO A 196 -13.33 20.20 -14.56
CA PRO A 196 -14.05 21.39 -14.96
C PRO A 196 -13.36 22.12 -16.13
N HIS A 197 -12.15 21.69 -16.50
CA HIS A 197 -11.28 22.43 -17.43
C HIS A 197 -11.30 21.86 -18.84
N THR A 198 -11.48 20.54 -18.98
CA THR A 198 -11.35 19.88 -20.27
C THR A 198 -12.13 18.57 -20.37
N ALA A 199 -12.30 18.11 -21.59
CA ALA A 199 -12.84 16.81 -21.95
C ALA A 199 -11.72 15.94 -22.56
N GLU A 200 -11.97 14.64 -22.66
CA GLU A 200 -11.09 13.71 -23.37
C GLU A 200 -10.89 14.18 -24.82
N ARG A 201 -9.64 14.26 -25.29
CA ARG A 201 -9.31 14.99 -26.52
C ARG A 201 -9.82 14.35 -27.81
N LEU A 202 -9.97 13.04 -27.86
CA LEU A 202 -10.43 12.31 -29.05
C LEU A 202 -11.94 12.05 -29.01
N SER A 203 -12.48 11.62 -27.88
CA SER A 203 -13.89 11.26 -27.75
C SER A 203 -14.79 12.45 -27.41
N GLY A 204 -14.25 13.50 -26.79
CA GLY A 204 -15.02 14.62 -26.26
C GLY A 204 -15.82 14.28 -25.00
N GLU A 205 -15.63 13.08 -24.43
CA GLU A 205 -16.30 12.67 -23.20
C GLU A 205 -15.75 13.42 -21.98
N PRO A 206 -16.55 13.58 -20.91
CA PRO A 206 -16.08 14.20 -19.67
C PRO A 206 -14.81 13.50 -19.15
N LEU A 207 -13.76 14.27 -18.88
CA LEU A 207 -12.51 13.72 -18.35
C LEU A 207 -12.71 13.37 -16.87
N THR A 208 -12.79 12.07 -16.57
CA THR A 208 -12.98 11.55 -15.21
C THR A 208 -11.80 10.68 -14.79
N GLU A 209 -11.62 10.47 -13.48
CA GLU A 209 -10.61 9.54 -12.98
C GLU A 209 -10.83 8.16 -13.60
N GLN A 210 -12.07 7.68 -13.59
CA GLN A 210 -12.41 6.37 -14.15
C GLN A 210 -11.99 6.24 -15.62
N LEU A 211 -12.21 7.26 -16.45
CA LEU A 211 -11.81 7.23 -17.86
C LEU A 211 -10.29 7.13 -17.99
N VAL A 212 -9.57 8.01 -17.30
CA VAL A 212 -8.10 8.11 -17.39
C VAL A 212 -7.42 6.84 -16.88
N THR A 213 -7.78 6.39 -15.68
CA THR A 213 -7.19 5.22 -15.05
C THR A 213 -7.52 3.93 -15.80
N THR A 214 -8.73 3.81 -16.38
CA THR A 214 -9.11 2.66 -17.21
C THR A 214 -8.27 2.57 -18.49
N ASP A 215 -8.07 3.69 -19.20
CA ASP A 215 -7.24 3.71 -20.42
C ASP A 215 -5.78 3.36 -20.10
N ILE A 216 -5.21 3.97 -19.05
CA ILE A 216 -3.82 3.73 -18.64
C ILE A 216 -3.63 2.29 -18.18
N ALA A 217 -4.49 1.77 -17.30
CA ALA A 217 -4.41 0.38 -16.85
C ALA A 217 -4.58 -0.61 -18.02
N GLY A 218 -5.43 -0.29 -18.99
CA GLY A 218 -5.58 -1.06 -20.23
C GLY A 218 -4.28 -1.11 -21.05
N ARG A 219 -3.60 0.03 -21.21
CA ARG A 219 -2.30 0.12 -21.90
C ARG A 219 -1.21 -0.64 -21.17
N VAL A 220 -1.02 -0.37 -19.88
CA VAL A 220 -0.08 -1.10 -19.00
C VAL A 220 -0.31 -2.60 -19.09
N GLY A 221 -1.57 -3.02 -18.98
CA GLY A 221 -1.94 -4.43 -19.04
C GLY A 221 -1.73 -5.11 -20.39
N ARG A 222 -1.82 -4.38 -21.51
CA ARG A 222 -1.44 -4.94 -22.83
C ARG A 222 0.07 -5.17 -22.91
N ILE A 223 0.85 -4.14 -22.58
CA ILE A 223 2.31 -4.18 -22.65
C ILE A 223 2.89 -5.25 -21.71
N LEU A 224 2.40 -5.34 -20.47
CA LEU A 224 2.84 -6.37 -19.52
C LEU A 224 2.57 -7.79 -20.03
N ARG A 225 1.41 -8.02 -20.69
CA ARG A 225 1.09 -9.32 -21.29
C ARG A 225 1.97 -9.64 -22.49
N GLU A 226 2.32 -8.64 -23.29
CA GLU A 226 3.28 -8.78 -24.39
C GLU A 226 4.64 -9.26 -23.86
N PHE A 227 5.10 -8.75 -22.71
CA PHE A 227 6.31 -9.24 -22.02
C PHE A 227 6.10 -10.52 -21.19
N GLY A 228 4.95 -11.19 -21.34
CA GLY A 228 4.69 -12.48 -20.73
C GLY A 228 4.28 -12.45 -19.25
N ALA A 229 4.03 -11.27 -18.67
CA ALA A 229 3.40 -11.18 -17.36
C ALA A 229 1.90 -11.53 -17.45
N ARG A 230 1.32 -11.95 -16.33
CA ARG A 230 -0.09 -12.30 -16.19
C ARG A 230 -0.77 -11.32 -15.26
N LEU A 231 -1.79 -10.63 -15.76
CA LEU A 231 -2.63 -9.79 -14.90
C LEU A 231 -3.58 -10.66 -14.06
N VAL A 232 -3.64 -10.36 -12.77
CA VAL A 232 -4.56 -10.99 -11.81
C VAL A 232 -5.48 -9.95 -11.19
N PRO A 233 -6.68 -10.35 -10.73
CA PRO A 233 -7.58 -9.45 -10.00
C PRO A 233 -6.97 -8.95 -8.68
N PRO A 234 -7.46 -7.81 -8.14
CA PRO A 234 -7.07 -7.28 -6.84
C PRO A 234 -7.26 -8.32 -5.74
N VAL A 235 -6.28 -8.42 -4.82
CA VAL A 235 -6.31 -9.36 -3.68
C VAL A 235 -7.57 -9.16 -2.82
N SER A 236 -8.09 -7.93 -2.76
CA SER A 236 -9.32 -7.55 -2.06
C SER A 236 -10.60 -8.19 -2.64
N GLU A 237 -10.64 -8.46 -3.95
CA GLU A 237 -11.81 -9.02 -4.66
C GLU A 237 -11.80 -10.56 -4.70
N VAL A 238 -10.65 -11.20 -4.42
CA VAL A 238 -10.54 -12.68 -4.37
C VAL A 238 -11.29 -13.27 -3.16
N ALA A 239 -11.61 -12.45 -2.15
CA ALA A 239 -12.35 -12.87 -0.97
C ALA A 239 -13.86 -13.06 -1.22
N SER A 240 -14.42 -12.58 -2.35
CA SER A 240 -15.88 -12.50 -2.52
C SER A 240 -16.49 -13.37 -3.63
N ASP A 241 -15.75 -14.09 -4.48
CA ASP A 241 -16.42 -14.96 -5.46
C ASP A 241 -15.64 -16.22 -5.92
N SER A 242 -16.35 -17.35 -5.85
CA SER A 242 -16.11 -18.65 -6.49
C SER A 242 -14.98 -19.58 -5.96
N PRO A 243 -15.32 -20.78 -5.41
CA PRO A 243 -14.38 -21.82 -4.98
C PRO A 243 -13.74 -22.60 -6.15
N GLY A 244 -13.25 -21.88 -7.16
CA GLY A 244 -12.63 -22.46 -8.37
C GLY A 244 -11.57 -21.59 -9.05
N ALA A 245 -11.49 -20.29 -8.74
CA ALA A 245 -10.46 -19.41 -9.29
C ALA A 245 -9.22 -19.40 -8.38
N ARG A 246 -8.28 -20.32 -8.60
CA ARG A 246 -6.92 -20.20 -8.02
C ARG A 246 -6.18 -19.04 -8.71
N SER A 247 -6.56 -17.81 -8.42
CA SER A 247 -5.72 -16.65 -8.74
C SER A 247 -4.52 -16.69 -7.81
N GLY A 248 -3.31 -16.79 -8.36
CA GLY A 248 -2.09 -16.80 -7.55
C GLY A 248 -1.85 -15.45 -6.89
N VAL A 249 -1.07 -15.44 -5.81
CA VAL A 249 -0.67 -14.19 -5.11
C VAL A 249 0.17 -13.34 -6.07
N PRO A 250 -0.21 -12.07 -6.35
CA PRO A 250 0.57 -11.19 -7.21
C PRO A 250 1.97 -10.94 -6.62
N SER A 251 2.98 -10.82 -7.49
CA SER A 251 4.33 -10.38 -7.13
C SER A 251 4.43 -8.85 -7.01
N LEU A 252 3.44 -8.11 -7.52
CA LEU A 252 3.30 -6.66 -7.38
C LEU A 252 1.83 -6.28 -7.49
N ASN A 253 1.37 -5.40 -6.60
CA ASN A 253 0.06 -4.74 -6.69
C ASN A 253 0.28 -3.25 -7.00
N LEU A 254 -0.47 -2.74 -7.98
CA LEU A 254 -0.43 -1.35 -8.39
C LEU A 254 -1.83 -0.74 -8.31
N ASP A 255 -1.98 0.37 -7.61
CA ASP A 255 -3.21 1.16 -7.55
C ASP A 255 -3.00 2.47 -8.32
N ILE A 256 -3.76 2.70 -9.39
CA ILE A 256 -3.62 3.87 -10.26
C ILE A 256 -4.80 4.83 -10.04
N HIS A 257 -4.51 6.06 -9.66
CA HIS A 257 -5.48 7.08 -9.29
C HIS A 257 -5.20 8.43 -9.97
N CYS A 258 -6.19 9.31 -9.95
CA CYS A 258 -6.03 10.74 -10.19
C CYS A 258 -6.67 11.47 -9.02
N ASP A 259 -6.04 12.53 -8.54
CA ASP A 259 -6.50 13.25 -7.35
C ASP A 259 -7.38 14.44 -7.73
N TRP A 260 -8.06 14.99 -6.73
CA TRP A 260 -8.87 16.19 -6.82
C TRP A 260 -8.77 17.01 -5.54
N LEU A 261 -8.48 18.29 -5.71
CA LEU A 261 -8.53 19.26 -4.61
C LEU A 261 -9.26 20.52 -5.05
N ASP A 262 -10.09 21.07 -4.17
CA ASP A 262 -10.83 22.32 -4.43
C ASP A 262 -9.90 23.53 -4.59
N GLN A 263 -8.64 23.40 -4.16
CA GLN A 263 -7.60 24.39 -4.39
C GLN A 263 -7.00 24.17 -5.79
N GLN A 264 -7.29 25.10 -6.71
CA GLN A 264 -6.76 25.09 -8.08
C GLN A 264 -5.23 24.94 -8.23
N PRO A 265 -4.35 25.45 -7.33
CA PRO A 265 -2.91 25.30 -7.51
C PRO A 265 -2.35 23.91 -7.19
N ALA A 266 -3.15 22.97 -6.67
CA ALA A 266 -2.66 21.61 -6.46
C ALA A 266 -2.41 20.93 -7.82
N SER A 267 -1.19 20.47 -8.07
CA SER A 267 -0.76 19.81 -9.31
C SER A 267 0.31 18.77 -9.02
N GLY A 268 0.53 17.88 -9.98
CA GLY A 268 1.65 16.96 -10.00
C GLY A 268 1.30 15.53 -9.64
N ILE A 269 2.32 14.68 -9.79
CA ILE A 269 2.26 13.23 -9.60
C ILE A 269 2.87 12.84 -8.25
N ALA A 270 2.38 11.75 -7.67
CA ALA A 270 2.91 11.21 -6.42
C ALA A 270 2.90 9.68 -6.44
N ALA A 271 3.83 9.06 -5.71
CA ALA A 271 3.83 7.62 -5.48
C ALA A 271 3.77 7.31 -3.99
N TYR A 272 3.11 6.21 -3.64
CA TYR A 272 2.88 5.81 -2.25
C TYR A 272 3.27 4.36 -2.03
N TYR A 273 3.83 4.09 -0.87
CA TYR A 273 4.22 2.75 -0.43
C TYR A 273 3.84 2.53 1.02
N TRP A 274 3.75 1.26 1.42
CA TRP A 274 3.47 0.95 2.82
C TRP A 274 4.66 1.29 3.72
N GLY A 275 4.46 2.26 4.61
CA GLY A 275 5.47 2.77 5.53
C GLY A 275 4.86 3.68 6.58
N LEU A 276 5.67 4.15 7.52
CA LEU A 276 5.25 5.11 8.54
C LEU A 276 5.32 6.56 8.01
N PRO A 277 4.20 7.30 7.92
CA PRO A 277 4.20 8.66 7.35
C PRO A 277 5.11 9.65 8.08
N GLY A 278 5.21 9.56 9.41
CA GLY A 278 5.97 10.50 10.22
C GLY A 278 7.49 10.34 10.14
N THR A 279 7.98 9.12 9.90
CA THR A 279 9.42 8.81 9.85
C THR A 279 9.92 8.51 8.44
N GLY A 280 9.01 8.19 7.51
CA GLY A 280 9.37 7.67 6.20
C GLY A 280 9.91 6.23 6.24
N GLU A 281 9.80 5.53 7.38
CA GLU A 281 10.29 4.17 7.50
C GLU A 281 9.46 3.21 6.64
N ALA A 282 10.11 2.54 5.69
CA ALA A 282 9.46 1.55 4.83
C ALA A 282 9.10 0.28 5.60
N ARG A 283 7.81 -0.06 5.59
CA ARG A 283 7.28 -1.36 6.06
C ARG A 283 7.32 -2.41 4.95
N SER A 284 7.27 -1.96 3.69
CA SER A 284 7.53 -2.75 2.48
C SER A 284 8.74 -2.18 1.74
N PRO A 285 9.97 -2.72 1.92
CA PRO A 285 11.17 -2.27 1.21
C PRO A 285 11.05 -2.41 -0.30
N ILE A 286 10.49 -3.53 -0.79
CA ILE A 286 10.26 -3.75 -2.22
C ILE A 286 9.20 -2.79 -2.75
N GLY A 287 8.10 -2.57 -2.00
CA GLY A 287 7.08 -1.59 -2.37
C GLY A 287 7.65 -0.16 -2.41
N HIS A 288 8.54 0.18 -1.47
CA HIS A 288 9.25 1.45 -1.48
C HIS A 288 10.16 1.60 -2.71
N ARG A 289 10.99 0.59 -3.01
CA ARG A 289 11.85 0.59 -4.21
C ARG A 289 11.01 0.73 -5.49
N ALA A 290 9.90 -0.01 -5.58
CA ALA A 290 8.97 0.06 -6.71
C ALA A 290 8.38 1.46 -6.86
N ALA A 291 7.90 2.08 -5.78
CA ALA A 291 7.37 3.44 -5.79
C ALA A 291 8.42 4.47 -6.24
N VAL A 292 9.68 4.32 -5.77
CA VAL A 292 10.80 5.17 -6.20
C VAL A 292 11.11 5.02 -7.69
N LEU A 293 11.17 3.80 -8.21
CA LEU A 293 11.47 3.55 -9.62
C LEU A 293 10.35 4.04 -10.54
N LEU A 294 9.10 3.78 -10.17
CA LEU A 294 7.92 4.27 -10.90
C LEU A 294 7.89 5.80 -10.94
N MET A 295 8.07 6.45 -9.79
CA MET A 295 8.11 7.91 -9.70
C MET A 295 9.23 8.50 -10.56
N LYS A 296 10.43 7.90 -10.49
CA LYS A 296 11.59 8.30 -11.30
C LYS A 296 11.31 8.25 -12.80
N GLU A 297 10.70 7.17 -13.29
CA GLU A 297 10.37 7.04 -14.72
C GLU A 297 9.27 8.01 -15.15
N LEU A 298 8.24 8.19 -14.31
CA LEU A 298 7.17 9.15 -14.58
C LEU A 298 7.72 10.58 -14.65
N SER A 299 8.53 11.00 -13.67
CA SER A 299 9.12 12.35 -13.65
C SER A 299 10.14 12.59 -14.77
N ALA A 300 10.78 11.55 -15.28
CA ALA A 300 11.76 11.69 -16.36
C ALA A 300 11.11 11.80 -17.75
N ARG A 301 9.88 11.30 -17.91
CA ARG A 301 9.21 11.15 -19.22
C ARG A 301 7.97 12.02 -19.38
N THR A 302 7.46 12.56 -18.29
CA THR A 302 6.35 13.50 -18.27
C THR A 302 6.83 14.87 -17.86
N ASP A 303 6.07 15.90 -18.17
CA ASP A 303 6.29 17.27 -17.71
C ASP A 303 5.48 17.60 -16.44
N MET A 304 4.96 16.59 -15.75
CA MET A 304 4.19 16.76 -14.52
C MET A 304 5.11 17.08 -13.35
N ASP A 305 4.65 17.96 -12.46
CA ASP A 305 5.37 18.26 -11.22
C ASP A 305 5.52 17.01 -10.36
N SER A 306 6.71 16.79 -9.78
CA SER A 306 6.97 15.65 -8.91
C SER A 306 6.70 16.01 -7.45
N LEU A 307 5.65 15.44 -6.86
CA LEU A 307 5.40 15.52 -5.42
C LEU A 307 6.20 14.48 -4.62
N GLY A 308 6.90 13.56 -5.29
CA GLY A 308 7.79 12.59 -4.69
C GLY A 308 7.09 11.33 -4.19
N VAL A 309 7.76 10.63 -3.28
CA VAL A 309 7.38 9.28 -2.82
C VAL A 309 7.08 9.30 -1.33
N HIS A 310 5.90 8.79 -0.95
CA HIS A 310 5.34 9.01 0.38
C HIS A 310 4.98 7.70 1.08
N ALA A 311 5.42 7.56 2.33
CA ALA A 311 4.98 6.48 3.20
C ALA A 311 3.52 6.68 3.60
N ARG A 312 2.69 5.65 3.42
CA ARG A 312 1.28 5.62 3.82
C ARG A 312 0.92 4.29 4.47
N THR A 313 -0.20 4.28 5.16
CA THR A 313 -0.76 3.10 5.84
C THR A 313 -2.16 2.76 5.33
N TRP A 314 -2.43 3.10 4.06
CA TRP A 314 -3.62 2.69 3.32
C TRP A 314 -3.72 1.17 3.20
N ASP A 315 -4.94 0.64 3.23
CA ASP A 315 -5.18 -0.80 3.16
C ASP A 315 -4.82 -1.40 1.82
N THR A 316 -5.00 -0.64 0.73
CA THR A 316 -4.56 -1.01 -0.63
C THR A 316 -3.04 -1.25 -0.69
N LEU A 317 -2.28 -0.58 0.18
CA LEU A 317 -0.84 -0.76 0.31
C LEU A 317 -0.44 -1.88 1.30
N LYS A 318 -1.34 -2.26 2.20
CA LYS A 318 -1.13 -3.27 3.26
C LYS A 318 -1.57 -4.67 2.83
N VAL A 319 -1.14 -5.10 1.64
CA VAL A 319 -1.44 -6.45 1.14
C VAL A 319 -0.38 -7.43 1.67
N PRO A 320 -0.73 -8.39 2.54
CA PRO A 320 0.26 -9.30 3.12
C PRO A 320 0.94 -10.14 2.04
N GLY A 321 2.28 -10.11 1.97
CA GLY A 321 3.02 -10.91 0.98
C GLY A 321 3.23 -10.23 -0.36
N VAL A 322 2.63 -9.07 -0.59
CA VAL A 322 2.61 -8.42 -1.91
C VAL A 322 3.19 -7.01 -1.79
N PRO A 323 4.27 -6.68 -2.51
CA PRO A 323 4.69 -5.30 -2.69
C PRO A 323 3.56 -4.51 -3.35
N SER A 324 3.07 -3.46 -2.69
CA SER A 324 2.00 -2.61 -3.21
C SER A 324 2.49 -1.18 -3.40
N VAL A 325 2.07 -0.56 -4.51
CA VAL A 325 2.36 0.84 -4.84
C VAL A 325 1.07 1.53 -5.25
N GLY A 326 0.84 2.73 -4.72
CA GLY A 326 -0.20 3.65 -5.20
C GLY A 326 0.42 4.75 -6.05
N LEU A 327 -0.22 5.13 -7.14
CA LEU A 327 0.19 6.23 -8.01
C LEU A 327 -0.96 7.22 -8.16
N ASP A 328 -0.69 8.49 -7.85
CA ASP A 328 -1.54 9.61 -8.26
C ASP A 328 -0.91 10.24 -9.50
N LEU A 329 -1.65 10.22 -10.60
CA LEU A 329 -1.15 10.63 -11.93
C LEU A 329 -1.38 12.11 -12.25
N GLY A 330 -1.86 12.90 -11.30
CA GLY A 330 -2.18 14.32 -11.47
C GLY A 330 -3.50 14.72 -10.83
N TYR A 331 -3.75 16.02 -10.77
CA TYR A 331 -4.99 16.60 -10.24
C TYR A 331 -5.96 16.93 -11.38
N LEU A 332 -7.12 16.26 -11.44
CA LEU A 332 -8.14 16.57 -12.47
C LEU A 332 -8.81 17.94 -12.25
N SER A 333 -8.67 18.50 -11.05
CA SER A 333 -9.07 19.87 -10.72
C SER A 333 -8.07 20.94 -11.18
N ASN A 334 -6.88 20.55 -11.67
CA ASN A 334 -5.86 21.44 -12.20
C ASN A 334 -5.91 21.47 -13.73
N ALA A 335 -5.81 22.66 -14.33
CA ALA A 335 -5.94 22.82 -15.77
C ALA A 335 -4.81 22.12 -16.55
N HIS A 336 -3.55 22.27 -16.10
CA HIS A 336 -2.40 21.70 -16.80
C HIS A 336 -2.40 20.17 -16.74
N ASP A 337 -2.56 19.61 -15.53
CA ASP A 337 -2.62 18.16 -15.32
C ASP A 337 -3.79 17.54 -16.11
N ALA A 338 -4.97 18.17 -16.07
CA ALA A 338 -6.14 17.69 -16.80
C ALA A 338 -5.93 17.74 -18.32
N GLU A 339 -5.32 18.81 -18.86
CA GLU A 339 -4.99 18.92 -20.29
C GLU A 339 -4.00 17.83 -20.74
N ARG A 340 -3.02 17.49 -19.90
CA ARG A 340 -2.09 16.38 -20.14
C ARG A 340 -2.80 15.03 -20.09
N LEU A 341 -3.59 14.76 -19.06
CA LEU A 341 -4.32 13.50 -18.90
C LEU A 341 -5.46 13.31 -19.92
N ALA A 342 -5.97 14.40 -20.51
CA ALA A 342 -6.90 14.36 -21.63
C ALA A 342 -6.27 13.84 -22.94
N ASP A 343 -4.94 13.83 -23.04
CA ASP A 343 -4.20 13.39 -24.23
C ASP A 343 -3.90 11.86 -24.20
N PRO A 344 -4.44 11.06 -25.13
CA PRO A 344 -4.10 9.64 -25.22
C PRO A 344 -2.62 9.36 -25.46
N VAL A 345 -1.88 10.26 -26.12
CA VAL A 345 -0.43 10.10 -26.37
C VAL A 345 0.34 10.29 -25.06
N PHE A 346 -0.08 11.25 -24.23
CA PHE A 346 0.47 11.41 -22.89
C PHE A 346 0.14 10.20 -22.01
N ARG A 347 -1.11 9.70 -22.04
CA ARG A 347 -1.50 8.48 -21.31
C ARG A 347 -0.71 7.25 -21.77
N GLN A 348 -0.31 7.15 -23.04
CA GLN A 348 0.62 6.12 -23.50
C GLN A 348 2.01 6.29 -22.87
N THR A 349 2.53 7.52 -22.83
CA THR A 349 3.83 7.82 -22.19
C THR A 349 3.82 7.44 -20.70
N VAL A 350 2.72 7.73 -19.99
CA VAL A 350 2.53 7.30 -18.59
C VAL A 350 2.53 5.77 -18.47
N ALA A 351 1.80 5.06 -19.35
CA ALA A 351 1.76 3.61 -19.34
C ALA A 351 3.14 2.97 -19.59
N ASP A 352 3.90 3.50 -20.57
CA ASP A 352 5.26 3.04 -20.85
C ASP A 352 6.18 3.27 -19.65
N SER A 353 6.08 4.44 -19.01
CA SER A 353 6.84 4.78 -17.80
C SER A 353 6.57 3.82 -16.65
N ILE A 354 5.30 3.45 -16.44
CA ILE A 354 4.89 2.47 -15.42
C ILE A 354 5.51 1.10 -15.72
N VAL A 355 5.40 0.62 -16.96
CA VAL A 355 5.95 -0.69 -17.34
C VAL A 355 7.46 -0.72 -17.19
N ILE A 356 8.16 0.33 -17.60
CA ILE A 356 9.61 0.44 -17.47
C ILE A 356 10.00 0.47 -15.99
N GLY A 357 9.28 1.22 -15.14
CA GLY A 357 9.50 1.21 -13.69
C GLY A 357 9.31 -0.17 -13.07
N ILE A 358 8.30 -0.94 -13.52
CA ILE A 358 8.08 -2.33 -13.12
C ILE A 358 9.23 -3.23 -13.61
N GLN A 359 9.69 -3.09 -14.85
CA GLN A 359 10.82 -3.86 -15.37
C GLN A 359 12.08 -3.60 -14.53
N ARG A 360 12.40 -2.32 -14.27
CA ARG A 360 13.55 -1.90 -13.47
C ARG A 360 13.53 -2.44 -12.05
N LEU A 361 12.35 -2.70 -11.49
CA LEU A 361 12.24 -3.34 -10.18
C LEU A 361 12.90 -4.73 -10.15
N TYR A 362 12.89 -5.45 -11.27
CA TYR A 362 13.43 -6.81 -11.37
C TYR A 362 14.80 -6.88 -12.03
N LEU A 363 15.39 -5.75 -12.42
CA LEU A 363 16.77 -5.72 -12.92
C LEU A 363 17.78 -5.78 -11.76
N LEU A 364 18.90 -6.46 -11.98
CA LEU A 364 20.06 -6.41 -11.08
C LEU A 364 20.64 -4.99 -11.09
N GLU A 365 21.29 -4.54 -10.00
CA GLU A 365 21.87 -3.18 -9.92
C GLU A 365 22.91 -2.91 -11.02
N GLU A 366 23.57 -3.95 -11.52
CA GLU A 366 24.54 -3.87 -12.63
C GLU A 366 23.87 -3.73 -14.01
N GLU A 367 22.59 -4.12 -14.12
CA GLU A 367 21.78 -4.06 -15.34
C GLU A 367 20.85 -2.83 -15.37
N ASP A 368 20.69 -2.13 -14.24
CA ASP A 368 19.87 -0.93 -14.13
C ASP A 368 20.56 0.27 -14.82
N GLN A 369 19.88 0.80 -15.83
CA GLN A 369 20.35 1.95 -16.60
C GLN A 369 19.98 3.26 -15.88
N PRO A 370 20.64 4.39 -16.20
CA PRO A 370 20.22 5.71 -15.72
C PRO A 370 18.72 5.96 -15.96
N THR A 371 18.08 6.67 -15.05
CA THR A 371 16.62 6.92 -15.15
C THR A 371 16.29 7.67 -16.44
N GLY A 372 15.23 7.23 -17.13
CA GLY A 372 14.79 7.85 -18.38
C GLY A 372 15.56 7.44 -19.64
N THR A 373 16.56 6.56 -19.54
CA THR A 373 17.33 6.12 -20.73
C THR A 373 16.87 4.77 -21.30
N LEU A 374 16.10 3.98 -20.55
CA LEU A 374 15.64 2.65 -20.97
C LEU A 374 14.40 2.78 -21.87
N ALA A 375 14.50 2.46 -23.16
CA ALA A 375 13.34 2.48 -24.05
C ALA A 375 12.46 1.23 -23.84
N LEU A 376 11.20 1.26 -24.30
CA LEU A 376 10.35 0.07 -24.25
C LEU A 376 10.98 -1.11 -25.04
N ASP A 377 11.71 -0.81 -26.13
CA ASP A 377 12.45 -1.79 -26.90
C ASP A 377 13.61 -2.45 -26.12
N ASP A 378 14.16 -1.76 -25.11
CA ASP A 378 15.18 -2.34 -24.23
C ASP A 378 14.57 -3.35 -23.25
N VAL A 379 13.28 -3.21 -22.92
CA VAL A 379 12.55 -4.19 -22.10
C VAL A 379 12.46 -5.55 -22.83
N LEU A 380 12.37 -5.57 -24.16
CA LEU A 380 12.38 -6.80 -24.97
C LEU A 380 13.67 -7.61 -24.78
N LYS A 381 14.82 -6.97 -24.55
CA LYS A 381 16.11 -7.66 -24.35
C LYS A 381 16.07 -8.58 -23.13
N PHE A 382 15.34 -8.18 -22.09
CA PHE A 382 15.14 -8.95 -20.87
C PHE A 382 13.93 -9.91 -20.98
N ASN A 383 13.11 -9.76 -22.02
CA ASN A 383 11.87 -10.51 -22.23
C ASN A 383 11.76 -10.99 -23.70
N PRO A 384 12.67 -11.86 -24.18
CA PRO A 384 12.64 -12.30 -25.57
C PRO A 384 11.35 -13.06 -25.88
N MET A 385 10.67 -12.64 -26.95
CA MET A 385 9.52 -13.36 -27.51
C MET A 385 10.01 -14.67 -28.12
N GLU A 386 9.51 -15.82 -27.67
CA GLU A 386 9.80 -17.08 -28.35
C GLU A 386 9.20 -17.07 -29.75
N ASP A 387 10.03 -17.35 -30.76
CA ASP A 387 9.56 -17.63 -32.11
C ASP A 387 8.53 -18.76 -32.07
N ALA A 388 7.37 -18.50 -32.68
CA ALA A 388 6.26 -19.44 -32.81
C ALA A 388 6.66 -20.76 -33.51
N ASP A 389 7.81 -20.81 -34.18
CA ASP A 389 8.35 -22.00 -34.84
C ASP A 389 9.02 -23.01 -33.89
N SER A 390 9.40 -22.61 -32.67
CA SER A 390 10.00 -23.52 -31.69
C SER A 390 9.03 -24.58 -31.15
N ARG A 391 7.71 -24.36 -31.28
CA ARG A 391 6.67 -25.33 -30.85
C ARG A 391 6.44 -26.49 -31.82
N ARG A 392 7.01 -26.47 -33.03
CA ARG A 392 6.78 -27.53 -34.03
C ARG A 392 7.80 -28.67 -34.02
N VAL A 393 8.88 -28.58 -33.25
CA VAL A 393 9.95 -29.61 -33.30
C VAL A 393 9.93 -30.59 -32.12
N SER A 394 9.16 -30.34 -31.05
CA SER A 394 9.05 -31.27 -29.91
C SER A 394 7.87 -32.27 -30.05
N GLY A 395 7.53 -32.63 -31.28
CA GLY A 395 6.52 -33.63 -31.59
C GLY A 395 7.07 -34.68 -32.55
N LEU A 396 8.04 -35.48 -32.08
CA LEU A 396 8.44 -36.77 -32.64
C LEU A 396 8.84 -37.72 -31.52
#